data_AF-A0A5D0I8T0-F1
#
_entry.id   AF-A0A5D0I8T0-F1
#
_cell.length_a   1.000
_cell.length_b   1.000
_cell.length_c   1.000
_cell.angle_alpha   90.00
_cell.angle_beta   90.00
_cell.angle_gamma   90.00
#
_symmetry.space_group_name_H-M   'P 1'
#
loop_
_entity.id
_entity.type
_entity.pdbx_description
1 polymer ?
#
loop_
_entity_poly.entity_id
_entity_poly.type
_entity_poly.pdbx_seq_one_letter_code
_entity_poly.pdbx_strand_id
1 'polypeptide(L)'
;KQLEDIKETKNAVVRKQKYEEAAKLRDDEKRLEKELAIAQEKWEEDTKQHREIVTEDNVADVISMMTGVPVNRIAQTEINKLAELPNLIKGKVIGQDEAVSKVVKAIQRNR
;
A
#
# COMPACT_ATOMS: atom_id res chain seq x y z
N LYS A 1 -0.78 16.02 -19.06
CA LYS A 1 -0.85 17.48 -19.31
C LYS A 1 -0.61 17.82 -20.78
N GLN A 2 0.60 17.64 -21.34
CA GLN A 2 0.85 18.05 -22.74
C GLN A 2 -0.08 17.40 -23.80
N LEU A 3 -0.47 16.13 -23.64
CA LEU A 3 -1.39 15.46 -24.56
C LEU A 3 -2.82 16.05 -24.52
N GLU A 4 -3.22 16.56 -23.37
CA GLU A 4 -4.55 17.12 -23.11
C GLU A 4 -4.65 18.54 -23.71
N ASP A 5 -3.60 19.34 -23.52
CA ASP A 5 -3.47 20.68 -24.11
C ASP A 5 -3.49 20.62 -25.66
N ILE A 6 -2.87 19.60 -26.25
CA ILE A 6 -2.87 19.40 -27.72
C ILE A 6 -4.25 18.97 -28.23
N LYS A 7 -5.00 18.16 -27.47
CA LYS A 7 -6.38 17.77 -27.81
C LYS A 7 -7.31 18.98 -27.79
N GLU A 8 -7.20 19.85 -26.79
CA GLU A 8 -7.97 21.10 -26.74
C GLU A 8 -7.61 22.04 -27.89
N THR A 9 -6.31 22.21 -28.15
CA THR A 9 -5.83 23.08 -29.23
C THR A 9 -6.27 22.57 -30.60
N LYS A 10 -6.22 21.24 -30.86
CA LYS A 10 -6.70 20.63 -32.10
C LYS A 10 -8.20 20.93 -32.31
N ASN A 11 -9.01 20.78 -31.27
CA ASN A 11 -10.44 21.07 -31.34
C ASN A 11 -10.73 22.55 -31.65
N ALA A 12 -9.95 23.47 -31.08
CA ALA A 12 -10.07 24.89 -31.36
C ALA A 12 -9.66 25.26 -32.80
N VAL A 13 -8.61 24.63 -33.33
CA VAL A 13 -8.07 24.88 -34.68
C VAL A 13 -8.97 24.27 -35.76
N VAL A 14 -9.57 23.09 -35.51
CA VAL A 14 -10.57 22.48 -36.38
C VAL A 14 -11.83 23.35 -36.49
N ARG A 15 -12.29 23.94 -35.37
CA ARG A 15 -13.41 24.91 -35.37
C ARG A 15 -13.10 26.18 -36.16
N LYS A 16 -11.82 26.59 -36.22
CA LYS A 16 -11.36 27.76 -36.98
C LYS A 16 -11.05 27.45 -38.46
N GLN A 17 -11.38 26.24 -38.96
CA GLN A 17 -11.15 25.79 -40.34
C GLN A 17 -9.69 25.88 -40.81
N LYS A 18 -8.74 25.85 -39.87
CA LYS A 18 -7.32 25.88 -40.18
C LYS A 18 -6.78 24.45 -40.34
N TYR A 19 -7.02 23.87 -41.52
CA TYR A 19 -6.73 22.46 -41.79
C TYR A 19 -5.24 22.10 -41.72
N GLU A 20 -4.35 23.03 -42.05
CA GLU A 20 -2.90 22.81 -42.04
C GLU A 20 -2.33 22.74 -40.62
N GLU A 21 -2.76 23.66 -39.73
CA GLU A 21 -2.40 23.64 -38.31
C GLU A 21 -3.00 22.41 -37.60
N ALA A 22 -4.24 22.03 -37.96
CA ALA A 22 -4.89 20.83 -37.41
C ALA A 22 -4.18 19.53 -37.83
N ALA A 23 -3.63 19.46 -39.05
CA ALA A 23 -2.84 18.32 -39.51
C ALA A 23 -1.54 18.17 -38.71
N LYS A 24 -0.81 19.28 -38.47
CA LYS A 24 0.39 19.26 -37.62
C LYS A 24 0.08 18.81 -36.19
N LEU A 25 -0.97 19.36 -35.58
CA LEU A 25 -1.38 19.01 -34.22
C LEU A 25 -1.79 17.53 -34.10
N ARG A 26 -2.41 16.95 -35.14
CA ARG A 26 -2.75 15.53 -35.18
C ARG A 26 -1.49 14.65 -35.23
N ASP A 27 -0.50 15.04 -36.01
CA ASP A 27 0.75 14.28 -36.13
C ASP A 27 1.58 14.39 -34.82
N ASP A 28 1.57 15.55 -34.17
CA ASP A 28 2.17 15.75 -32.85
C ASP A 28 1.47 14.96 -31.73
N GLU A 29 0.13 14.91 -31.74
CA GLU A 29 -0.66 14.06 -30.83
C GLU A 29 -0.27 12.60 -31.00
N LYS A 30 -0.22 12.11 -32.24
CA LYS A 30 0.13 10.71 -32.54
C LYS A 30 1.57 10.36 -32.14
N ARG A 31 2.50 11.32 -32.27
CA ARG A 31 3.89 11.16 -31.81
C ARG A 31 3.95 11.04 -30.29
N LEU A 32 3.28 11.94 -29.57
CA LEU A 32 3.26 11.93 -28.11
C LEU A 32 2.52 10.72 -27.53
N GLU A 33 1.43 10.25 -28.16
CA GLU A 33 0.77 8.99 -27.77
C GLU A 33 1.72 7.80 -27.94
N LYS A 34 2.50 7.77 -29.03
CA LYS A 34 3.49 6.71 -29.25
C LYS A 34 4.63 6.77 -28.23
N GLU A 35 5.14 7.96 -27.92
CA GLU A 35 6.18 8.15 -26.90
C GLU A 35 5.68 7.74 -25.50
N LEU A 36 4.43 8.06 -25.16
CA LEU A 36 3.79 7.65 -23.92
C LEU A 36 3.66 6.12 -23.84
N ALA A 37 3.20 5.48 -24.92
CA ALA A 37 3.04 4.02 -24.98
C ALA A 37 4.39 3.30 -24.78
N ILE A 38 5.45 3.78 -25.44
CA ILE A 38 6.81 3.23 -25.27
C ILE A 38 7.30 3.43 -23.84
N ALA A 39 7.06 4.61 -23.25
CA ALA A 39 7.45 4.88 -21.87
C ALA A 39 6.68 4.00 -20.87
N GLN A 40 5.39 3.75 -21.10
CA GLN A 40 4.59 2.83 -20.29
C GLN A 40 5.06 1.39 -20.41
N GLU A 41 5.31 0.90 -21.63
CA GLU A 41 5.81 -0.45 -21.85
C GLU A 41 7.17 -0.65 -21.17
N LYS A 42 8.08 0.32 -21.31
CA LYS A 42 9.38 0.31 -20.63
C LYS A 42 9.22 0.33 -19.10
N TRP A 43 8.29 1.12 -18.57
CA TRP A 43 8.02 1.17 -17.13
C TRP A 43 7.41 -0.14 -16.62
N GLU A 44 6.53 -0.78 -17.38
CA GLU A 44 5.99 -2.09 -17.03
C GLU A 44 7.05 -3.19 -17.08
N GLU A 45 7.94 -3.20 -18.08
CA GLU A 45 9.07 -4.12 -18.14
C GLU A 45 10.02 -3.93 -16.96
N ASP A 46 10.34 -2.68 -16.63
CA ASP A 46 11.21 -2.34 -15.51
C ASP A 46 10.57 -2.72 -14.16
N THR A 47 9.27 -2.51 -14.00
CA THR A 47 8.48 -2.93 -12.83
C THR A 47 8.37 -4.45 -12.72
N LYS A 48 8.31 -5.18 -13.85
CA LYS A 48 8.32 -6.65 -13.86
C LYS A 48 9.69 -7.21 -13.46
N GLN A 49 10.79 -6.56 -13.88
CA GLN A 49 12.14 -6.95 -13.50
C GLN A 49 12.46 -6.60 -12.04
N HIS A 50 11.95 -5.48 -11.56
CA HIS A 50 12.07 -5.02 -10.18
C HIS A 50 10.77 -5.28 -9.41
N ARG A 51 10.31 -6.54 -9.40
CA ARG A 51 9.19 -6.94 -8.54
C ARG A 51 9.62 -6.78 -7.08
N GLU A 52 9.28 -5.64 -6.48
CA GLU A 52 9.31 -5.51 -5.04
C GLU A 52 8.32 -6.52 -4.45
N ILE A 53 8.85 -7.45 -3.66
CA ILE A 53 8.04 -8.43 -2.96
C ILE A 53 7.35 -7.69 -1.84
N VAL A 54 6.08 -7.36 -2.04
CA VAL A 54 5.25 -6.77 -0.99
C VAL A 54 4.95 -7.86 0.04
N THR A 55 5.50 -7.70 1.24
CA THR A 55 5.30 -8.58 2.39
C THR A 55 4.23 -8.01 3.32
N GLU A 56 3.72 -8.84 4.22
CA GLU A 56 2.77 -8.42 5.27
C GLU A 56 3.34 -7.28 6.13
N ASP A 57 4.66 -7.26 6.34
CA ASP A 57 5.37 -6.18 7.03
C ASP A 57 5.24 -4.83 6.31
N ASN A 58 5.31 -4.81 4.98
CA ASN A 58 5.14 -3.57 4.21
C ASN A 58 3.72 -3.01 4.34
N VAL A 59 2.71 -3.89 4.42
CA VAL A 59 1.33 -3.48 4.66
C VAL A 59 1.16 -2.94 6.08
N ALA A 60 1.76 -3.60 7.06
CA ALA A 60 1.76 -3.16 8.46
C ALA A 60 2.42 -1.78 8.64
N ASP A 61 3.50 -1.51 7.92
CA ASP A 61 4.19 -0.21 7.93
C ASP A 61 3.31 0.91 7.38
N VAL A 62 2.60 0.69 6.28
CA VAL A 62 1.67 1.68 5.70
C VAL A 62 0.50 1.96 6.66
N ILE A 63 -0.08 0.92 7.25
CA ILE A 63 -1.17 1.07 8.23
C ILE A 63 -0.67 1.79 9.48
N SER A 64 0.53 1.47 9.95
CA SER A 64 1.19 2.17 11.06
C SER A 64 1.43 3.64 10.75
N MET A 65 1.83 3.98 9.51
CA MET A 65 2.03 5.37 9.08
C MET A 65 0.72 6.17 9.04
N MET A 66 -0.38 5.55 8.60
CA MET A 66 -1.70 6.20 8.57
C MET A 66 -2.35 6.33 9.95
N THR A 67 -2.19 5.33 10.81
CA THR A 67 -2.89 5.25 12.11
C THR A 67 -2.03 5.71 13.29
N GLY A 68 -0.71 5.84 13.10
CA GLY A 68 0.26 6.11 14.16
C GLY A 68 0.48 4.94 15.12
N VAL A 69 -0.16 3.79 14.89
CA VAL A 69 -0.11 2.64 15.78
C VAL A 69 0.74 1.53 15.16
N PRO A 70 1.96 1.27 15.69
CA PRO A 70 2.84 0.26 15.13
C PRO A 70 2.35 -1.15 15.43
N VAL A 71 1.86 -1.83 14.40
CA VAL A 71 1.26 -3.17 14.46
C VAL A 71 2.27 -4.22 14.97
N ASN A 72 3.54 -4.12 14.54
CA ASN A 72 4.63 -4.97 15.03
C ASN A 72 4.91 -4.78 16.53
N ARG A 73 4.71 -3.57 17.05
CA ARG A 73 4.85 -3.27 18.49
C ARG A 73 3.69 -3.86 19.28
N ILE A 74 2.48 -3.87 18.73
CA ILE A 74 1.31 -4.49 19.37
C ILE A 74 1.54 -6.00 19.52
N ALA A 75 1.91 -6.70 18.44
CA ALA A 75 2.13 -8.15 18.48
C ALA A 75 3.16 -8.56 19.54
N GLN A 76 4.31 -7.87 19.60
CA GLN A 76 5.33 -8.13 20.62
C GLN A 76 4.84 -7.85 22.05
N THR A 77 4.12 -6.74 22.24
CA THR A 77 3.57 -6.37 23.56
C THR A 77 2.53 -7.38 24.03
N GLU A 78 1.75 -7.91 23.09
CA GLU A 78 0.69 -8.86 23.33
C GLU A 78 1.24 -10.25 23.72
N ILE A 79 2.28 -10.71 23.04
CA ILE A 79 3.01 -11.95 23.39
C ILE A 79 3.65 -11.80 24.78
N ASN A 80 4.31 -10.67 25.04
CA ASN A 80 4.93 -10.41 26.35
C ASN A 80 3.88 -10.37 27.48
N LYS A 81 2.72 -9.73 27.24
CA LYS A 81 1.59 -9.77 28.19
C LYS A 81 1.07 -11.18 28.42
N LEU A 82 1.02 -12.02 27.38
CA LEU A 82 0.59 -13.41 27.49
C LEU A 82 1.57 -14.26 28.31
N ALA A 83 2.86 -13.97 28.18
CA ALA A 83 3.93 -14.62 28.96
C ALA A 83 3.91 -14.18 30.43
N GLU A 84 3.60 -12.90 30.72
CA GLU A 84 3.49 -12.37 32.09
C GLU A 84 2.13 -12.62 32.76
N LEU A 85 1.13 -13.07 31.99
CA LEU A 85 -0.23 -13.34 32.46
C LEU A 85 -0.31 -14.20 33.75
N PRO A 86 0.45 -15.31 33.91
CA PRO A 86 0.41 -16.09 35.15
C PRO A 86 0.87 -15.30 36.38
N ASN A 87 1.90 -14.45 36.25
CA ASN A 87 2.40 -13.64 37.36
C ASN A 87 1.41 -12.53 37.74
N LEU A 88 0.78 -11.91 36.72
CA LEU A 88 -0.26 -10.89 36.91
C LEU A 88 -1.48 -11.43 37.66
N ILE A 89 -1.93 -12.65 37.35
CA ILE A 89 -3.10 -13.24 38.01
C ILE A 89 -2.75 -13.72 39.42
N LYS A 90 -1.57 -14.32 39.62
CA LYS A 90 -1.10 -14.69 40.97
C LYS A 90 -0.94 -13.50 41.90
N GLY A 91 -0.56 -12.32 41.39
CA GLY A 91 -0.50 -11.10 42.17
C GLY A 91 -1.87 -10.57 42.65
N LYS A 92 -2.96 -10.99 42.01
CA LYS A 92 -4.34 -10.58 42.34
C LYS A 92 -5.16 -11.64 43.08
N VAL A 93 -4.76 -12.91 42.98
CA VAL A 93 -5.47 -14.04 43.59
C VAL A 93 -4.57 -14.67 44.64
N ILE A 94 -4.99 -14.60 45.90
CA ILE A 94 -4.26 -15.19 47.01
C ILE A 94 -4.69 -16.66 47.14
N GLY A 95 -3.76 -17.58 46.88
CA GLY A 95 -4.02 -19.03 46.84
C GLY A 95 -4.50 -19.52 45.47
N GLN A 96 -4.95 -20.78 45.38
CA GLN A 96 -5.48 -21.40 44.15
C GLN A 96 -4.51 -21.45 42.95
N ASP A 97 -3.21 -21.71 43.21
CA ASP A 97 -2.17 -21.79 42.18
C ASP A 97 -2.50 -22.78 41.04
N GLU A 98 -3.14 -23.90 41.37
CA GLU A 98 -3.50 -24.93 40.40
C GLU A 98 -4.59 -24.44 39.44
N ALA A 99 -5.60 -23.73 39.94
CA ALA A 99 -6.69 -23.19 39.13
C ALA A 99 -6.18 -22.08 38.19
N VAL A 100 -5.33 -21.17 38.71
CA VAL A 100 -4.71 -20.11 37.91
C VAL A 100 -3.85 -20.70 36.78
N SER A 101 -3.04 -21.71 37.07
CA SER A 101 -2.21 -22.39 36.06
C SER A 101 -3.04 -23.05 34.95
N LYS A 102 -4.15 -23.72 35.30
CA LYS A 102 -5.05 -24.35 34.32
C LYS A 102 -5.72 -23.31 33.40
N VAL A 103 -6.20 -22.20 33.96
CA VAL A 103 -6.86 -21.13 33.19
C VAL A 103 -5.87 -20.42 32.27
N VAL A 104 -4.67 -20.09 32.77
CA VAL A 104 -3.62 -19.43 31.96
C VAL A 104 -3.18 -20.34 30.81
N LYS A 105 -2.98 -21.64 31.06
CA LYS A 105 -2.70 -22.62 29.99
C LYS A 105 -3.81 -22.69 28.94
N ALA A 106 -5.07 -22.63 29.37
CA ALA A 106 -6.20 -22.64 28.44
C ALA A 106 -6.24 -21.39 27.55
N ILE A 107 -5.96 -20.21 28.13
CA ILE A 107 -5.88 -18.93 27.40
C ILE A 107 -4.70 -18.94 26.42
N GLN A 108 -3.53 -19.40 26.86
CA GLN A 108 -2.33 -19.47 26.01
C GLN A 108 -2.47 -20.45 24.84
N ARG A 109 -3.30 -21.50 24.98
CA ARG A 109 -3.52 -22.50 23.93
C ARG A 109 -4.58 -22.07 22.90
N ASN A 110 -5.40 -21.08 23.21
CA ASN A 110 -6.48 -20.63 22.33
C ASN A 110 -6.07 -19.44 21.44
N ARG A 111 -5.02 -18.73 21.84
CA ARG A 111 -4.32 -17.74 21.03
C ARG A 111 -3.21 -18.38 20.22
#